data_AF-A0A072PFM1-F1
#
_entry.id   AF-A0A072PFM1-F1
#
_cell.length_a   1.000
_cell.length_b   1.000
_cell.length_c   1.000
_cell.angle_alpha   90.00
_cell.angle_beta   90.00
_cell.angle_gamma   90.00
#
_symmetry.space_group_name_H-M   'P 1'
#
loop_
_entity.id
_entity.type
_entity.pdbx_description
1 polymer ?
#
loop_
_entity_poly.entity_id
_entity_poly.type
_entity_poly.pdbx_seq_one_letter_code
_entity_poly.pdbx_strand_id
1 'polypeptide(L)'
;MEVYTPDNISDLHLTPFSRSSPSSFHYLPTYLLVLGVITFLCHGLNWCVKDYQAFKALGRGGTPYNVYGWLSVTFLLKPFTLAERDTVWTGDYPDGAHKDIQGLPDRQGQRPDIRGIAPQRQFSQCPTQEMNKRVLSLFTSVVHKNPNILQQKVSSFEKHHLALFVHPSILANSSKVSEVVIASRGELGHIHGDTSLHLYLSPQDAKVVIEKRWAQRHRLARTQPWWLGGKKFICGIGDTFLLIYAPRDETELDILRTLIRASARFMTGVEDIVSP
;
A
#
# COMPACT_ATOMS: atom_id res chain seq x y z
N MET A 1 109.92 6.72 -25.29
CA MET A 1 110.54 5.60 -26.01
C MET A 1 110.14 4.38 -25.22
N GLU A 2 109.32 3.44 -25.69
CA GLU A 2 108.60 3.31 -26.98
C GLU A 2 107.23 4.06 -27.01
N VAL A 3 106.48 4.29 -28.09
CA VAL A 3 106.40 3.83 -29.51
C VAL A 3 105.37 2.70 -29.81
N TYR A 4 104.21 3.15 -30.28
CA TYR A 4 103.28 2.57 -31.29
C TYR A 4 102.23 1.47 -30.97
N THR A 5 100.99 1.89 -31.29
CA THR A 5 99.72 1.22 -31.66
C THR A 5 99.81 0.07 -32.70
N PRO A 6 98.71 -0.65 -33.08
CA PRO A 6 97.28 -0.52 -32.70
C PRO A 6 96.75 -1.85 -32.05
N ASP A 7 95.49 -2.34 -32.09
CA ASP A 7 94.23 -1.96 -32.77
C ASP A 7 92.96 -2.62 -32.14
N ASN A 8 91.79 -2.26 -32.70
CA ASN A 8 90.55 -3.02 -32.89
C ASN A 8 89.31 -2.74 -32.01
N ILE A 9 88.15 -2.81 -32.69
CA ILE A 9 86.83 -2.32 -32.30
C ILE A 9 86.00 -3.44 -31.68
N SER A 10 85.52 -3.23 -30.44
CA SER A 10 84.14 -3.51 -30.00
C SER A 10 84.03 -3.42 -28.47
N ASP A 11 83.18 -2.52 -27.96
CA ASP A 11 82.21 -2.80 -26.89
C ASP A 11 81.53 -1.51 -26.41
N LEU A 12 80.52 -1.09 -27.19
CA LEU A 12 79.47 -0.19 -26.71
C LEU A 12 78.62 -0.95 -25.70
N HIS A 13 79.05 -0.95 -24.43
CA HIS A 13 78.22 -1.46 -23.34
C HIS A 13 76.98 -0.58 -23.16
N LEU A 14 75.91 -0.98 -23.84
CA LEU A 14 74.57 -0.45 -23.68
C LEU A 14 74.18 -0.51 -22.21
N THR A 15 73.89 0.66 -21.62
CA THR A 15 73.20 0.73 -20.34
C THR A 15 71.85 0.02 -20.47
N PRO A 16 71.47 -0.87 -19.53
CA PRO A 16 70.18 -1.53 -19.61
C PRO A 16 69.09 -0.46 -19.44
N PHE A 17 68.36 -0.20 -20.53
CA PHE A 17 67.24 0.73 -20.54
C PHE A 17 66.23 0.28 -19.49
N SER A 18 66.08 1.06 -18.42
CA SER A 18 65.09 0.79 -17.38
C SER A 18 63.72 0.75 -18.04
N ARG A 19 63.13 -0.45 -18.15
CA ARG A 19 61.73 -0.58 -18.53
C ARG A 19 60.90 -0.01 -17.39
N SER A 20 60.47 1.23 -17.55
CA SER A 20 59.36 1.78 -16.77
C SER A 20 58.19 0.82 -16.89
N SER A 21 57.82 0.18 -15.77
CA SER A 21 56.70 -0.76 -15.75
C SER A 21 55.43 -0.05 -16.21
N PRO A 22 54.78 -0.49 -17.30
CA PRO A 22 53.53 0.12 -17.72
C PRO A 22 52.42 -0.18 -16.72
N SER A 23 51.32 0.56 -16.83
CA SER A 23 50.00 0.19 -16.30
C SER A 23 49.87 -0.02 -14.77
N SER A 24 50.10 1.03 -13.99
CA SER A 24 49.31 1.24 -12.75
C SER A 24 48.07 2.11 -13.03
N PHE A 25 48.24 3.19 -13.81
CA PHE A 25 47.16 4.14 -14.14
C PHE A 25 46.04 3.56 -15.03
N HIS A 26 46.33 2.58 -15.91
CA HIS A 26 45.32 2.02 -16.82
C HIS A 26 44.24 1.17 -16.12
N TYR A 27 44.53 0.63 -14.93
CA TYR A 27 43.57 -0.19 -14.18
C TYR A 27 42.71 0.63 -13.20
N LEU A 28 43.10 1.87 -12.89
CA LEU A 28 42.35 2.73 -11.96
C LEU A 28 40.88 2.93 -12.38
N PRO A 29 40.52 3.22 -13.65
CA PRO A 29 39.12 3.29 -14.07
C PRO A 29 38.37 1.97 -13.89
N THR A 30 39.03 0.83 -14.14
CA THR A 30 38.46 -0.51 -13.98
C THR A 30 38.20 -0.82 -12.50
N TYR A 31 39.14 -0.51 -11.61
CA TYR A 31 38.95 -0.70 -10.16
C TYR A 31 37.83 0.18 -9.61
N LEU A 32 37.74 1.44 -10.06
CA LEU A 32 36.66 2.36 -9.67
C LEU A 32 35.30 1.87 -10.18
N LEU A 33 35.22 1.35 -11.41
CA LEU A 33 34.00 0.74 -11.96
C LEU A 33 33.58 -0.49 -11.16
N VAL A 34 34.50 -1.41 -10.88
CA VAL A 34 34.23 -2.64 -10.11
C VAL A 34 33.79 -2.29 -8.69
N LEU A 35 34.47 -1.36 -8.01
CA LEU A 35 34.07 -0.88 -6.68
C LEU A 35 32.69 -0.22 -6.70
N GLY A 36 32.38 0.58 -7.74
CA GLY A 36 31.06 1.19 -7.92
C GLY A 36 29.95 0.14 -8.11
N VAL A 37 30.19 -0.87 -8.94
CA VAL A 37 29.25 -2.00 -9.16
C VAL A 37 29.05 -2.80 -7.87
N ILE A 38 30.11 -3.17 -7.16
CA ILE A 38 30.02 -3.87 -5.87
C ILE A 38 29.23 -3.02 -4.87
N THR A 39 29.54 -1.73 -4.73
CA THR A 39 28.82 -0.81 -3.83
C THR A 39 27.34 -0.73 -4.17
N PHE A 40 27.00 -0.61 -5.45
CA PHE A 40 25.61 -0.60 -5.93
C PHE A 40 24.88 -1.92 -5.61
N LEU A 41 25.51 -3.07 -5.88
CA LEU A 41 24.94 -4.39 -5.58
C LEU A 41 24.74 -4.61 -4.08
N CYS A 42 25.71 -4.22 -3.25
CA CYS A 42 25.59 -4.29 -1.79
C CYS A 42 24.47 -3.38 -1.26
N HIS A 43 24.34 -2.17 -1.78
CA HIS A 43 23.27 -1.24 -1.39
C HIS A 43 21.90 -1.74 -1.84
N GLY A 44 21.79 -2.24 -3.08
CA GLY A 44 20.57 -2.85 -3.61
C GLY A 44 20.14 -4.09 -2.82
N LEU A 45 21.08 -4.98 -2.48
CA LEU A 45 20.79 -6.15 -1.64
C LEU A 45 20.32 -5.75 -0.23
N ASN A 46 21.00 -4.81 0.41
CA ASN A 46 20.60 -4.26 1.71
C ASN A 46 19.21 -3.62 1.67
N TRP A 47 18.89 -2.89 0.60
CA TRP A 47 17.55 -2.34 0.38
C TRP A 47 16.50 -3.45 0.21
N CYS A 48 16.76 -4.45 -0.63
CA CYS A 48 15.86 -5.61 -0.81
C CYS A 48 15.60 -6.36 0.50
N VAL A 49 16.64 -6.58 1.32
CA VAL A 49 16.50 -7.22 2.64
C VAL A 49 15.62 -6.39 3.56
N LYS A 50 15.80 -5.07 3.61
CA LYS A 50 14.99 -4.16 4.44
C LYS A 50 13.54 -4.03 3.95
N ASP A 51 13.30 -3.89 2.65
CA ASP A 51 11.96 -3.81 2.06
C ASP A 51 11.21 -5.16 2.23
N TYR A 52 11.91 -6.29 2.12
CA TYR A 52 11.34 -7.61 2.44
C TYR A 52 11.02 -7.78 3.92
N GLN A 53 11.91 -7.37 4.83
CA GLN A 53 11.63 -7.37 6.28
C GLN A 53 10.44 -6.48 6.63
N ALA A 54 10.34 -5.29 6.02
CA ALA A 54 9.20 -4.40 6.17
C ALA A 54 7.90 -5.03 5.64
N PHE A 55 7.92 -5.69 4.47
CA PHE A 55 6.79 -6.46 3.96
C PHE A 55 6.37 -7.57 4.93
N LYS A 56 7.33 -8.31 5.51
CA LYS A 56 7.04 -9.35 6.50
C LYS A 56 6.46 -8.79 7.80
N ALA A 57 6.87 -7.59 8.22
CA ALA A 57 6.31 -6.91 9.39
C ALA A 57 4.83 -6.50 9.23
N LEU A 58 4.29 -6.43 8.01
CA LEU A 58 2.85 -6.23 7.75
C LEU A 58 1.99 -7.47 8.10
N GLY A 59 2.63 -8.61 8.35
CA GLY A 59 1.96 -9.88 8.62
C GLY A 59 1.36 -10.53 7.38
N ARG A 60 0.41 -11.45 7.60
CA ARG A 60 -0.34 -12.12 6.53
C ARG A 60 -1.47 -11.22 6.04
N GLY A 61 -1.89 -11.40 4.79
CA GLY A 61 -3.04 -10.73 4.17
C GLY A 61 -3.35 -11.36 2.82
N GLY A 62 -3.89 -10.59 1.87
CA GLY A 62 -4.28 -11.09 0.55
C GLY A 62 -3.17 -11.68 -0.32
N THR A 63 -1.95 -11.16 -0.17
CA THR A 63 -0.77 -11.59 -0.93
C THR A 63 -0.01 -12.72 -0.23
N PRO A 64 0.66 -13.63 -0.97
CA PRO A 64 1.49 -14.68 -0.38
C PRO A 64 2.52 -14.14 0.63
N TYR A 65 2.58 -14.73 1.83
CA TYR A 65 3.46 -14.26 2.91
C TYR A 65 4.92 -14.75 2.74
N ASN A 66 5.50 -14.53 1.56
CA ASN A 66 6.82 -15.01 1.15
C ASN A 66 7.47 -14.05 0.12
N VAL A 67 8.63 -14.44 -0.42
CA VAL A 67 9.38 -13.65 -1.41
C VAL A 67 8.56 -13.34 -2.68
N TYR A 68 7.69 -14.25 -3.14
CA TYR A 68 6.86 -14.02 -4.32
C TYR A 68 5.80 -12.94 -4.11
N GLY A 69 5.18 -12.90 -2.93
CA GLY A 69 4.25 -11.83 -2.56
C GLY A 69 4.95 -10.48 -2.46
N TRP A 70 6.14 -10.44 -1.82
CA TRP A 70 6.97 -9.25 -1.78
C TRP A 70 7.34 -8.73 -3.17
N LEU A 71 7.88 -9.60 -4.05
CA LEU A 71 8.21 -9.23 -5.43
C LEU A 71 6.99 -8.68 -6.18
N SER A 72 5.83 -9.33 -6.02
CA SER A 72 4.58 -8.89 -6.64
C SER A 72 4.14 -7.50 -6.14
N VAL A 73 4.22 -7.25 -4.83
CA VAL A 73 3.85 -5.95 -4.26
C VAL A 73 4.83 -4.86 -4.67
N THR A 74 6.13 -5.10 -4.51
CA THR A 74 7.18 -4.08 -4.69
C THR A 74 7.45 -3.77 -6.16
N PHE A 75 7.38 -4.74 -7.07
CA PHE A 75 7.70 -4.54 -8.49
C PHE A 75 6.48 -4.56 -9.42
N LEU A 76 5.39 -5.27 -9.10
CA LEU A 76 4.21 -5.36 -9.98
C LEU A 76 3.05 -4.45 -9.55
N LEU A 77 2.85 -4.18 -8.25
CA LEU A 77 1.75 -3.32 -7.78
C LEU A 77 2.20 -1.88 -7.51
N LYS A 78 3.30 -1.68 -6.76
CA LYS A 78 3.80 -0.36 -6.32
C LYS A 78 3.89 0.69 -7.46
N PRO A 79 4.34 0.38 -8.70
CA PRO A 79 4.40 1.36 -9.79
C PRO A 79 3.03 1.94 -10.24
N PHE A 80 1.93 1.22 -10.00
CA PHE A 80 0.58 1.62 -10.40
C PHE A 80 -0.25 2.20 -9.25
N THR A 81 0.34 2.35 -8.08
CA THR A 81 -0.31 2.85 -6.86
C THR A 81 -0.16 4.36 -6.70
N LEU A 82 -1.07 4.97 -5.93
CA LEU A 82 -0.89 6.33 -5.41
C LEU A 82 0.42 6.43 -4.61
N ALA A 83 1.08 7.59 -4.67
CA ALA A 83 2.12 7.90 -3.72
C ALA A 83 1.50 8.04 -2.31
N GLU A 84 2.29 7.78 -1.28
CA GLU A 84 1.81 7.75 0.10
C GLU A 84 1.15 9.07 0.54
N ARG A 85 1.78 10.21 0.18
CA ARG A 85 1.24 11.55 0.41
C ARG A 85 -0.10 11.82 -0.28
N ASP A 86 -0.39 11.15 -1.40
CA ASP A 86 -1.61 11.39 -2.20
C ASP A 86 -2.81 10.61 -1.61
N THR A 87 -2.58 9.70 -0.65
CA THR A 87 -3.65 8.95 0.03
C THR A 87 -4.59 9.83 0.86
N VAL A 88 -4.18 11.05 1.21
CA VAL A 88 -4.99 12.03 1.95
C VAL A 88 -5.46 13.21 1.09
N TRP A 89 -5.09 13.25 -0.19
CA TRP A 89 -5.65 14.21 -1.14
C TRP A 89 -7.08 13.81 -1.51
N THR A 90 -7.93 14.79 -1.81
CA THR A 90 -9.38 14.61 -2.08
C THR A 90 -9.90 15.45 -3.25
N GLY A 91 -9.04 16.18 -3.96
CA GLY A 91 -9.46 17.12 -5.03
C GLY A 91 -10.05 16.45 -6.28
N ASP A 92 -9.98 15.13 -6.38
CA ASP A 92 -10.64 14.30 -7.40
C ASP A 92 -11.98 13.72 -6.94
N TYR A 93 -12.44 14.04 -5.73
CA TYR A 93 -13.76 13.65 -5.22
C TYR A 93 -14.76 14.84 -5.25
N PRO A 94 -16.02 14.59 -5.67
CA PRO A 94 -17.07 15.59 -5.72
C PRO A 94 -17.53 16.02 -4.32
N ASP A 95 -18.15 17.20 -4.25
CA ASP A 95 -18.85 17.70 -3.06
C ASP A 95 -20.27 17.13 -2.93
N GLY A 96 -20.88 17.34 -1.75
CA GLY A 96 -22.26 16.92 -1.46
C GLY A 96 -22.36 15.64 -0.63
N ALA A 97 -21.56 15.53 0.44
CA ALA A 97 -21.63 14.40 1.37
C ALA A 97 -23.01 14.34 2.08
N HIS A 98 -23.38 13.15 2.54
CA HIS A 98 -24.61 12.98 3.31
C HIS A 98 -24.53 13.76 4.63
N LYS A 99 -25.68 14.25 5.13
CA LYS A 99 -25.74 15.11 6.33
C LYS A 99 -25.10 14.47 7.56
N ASP A 100 -25.21 13.15 7.71
CA ASP A 100 -24.60 12.41 8.82
C ASP A 100 -23.07 12.31 8.72
N ILE A 101 -22.51 12.33 7.50
CA ILE A 101 -21.07 12.38 7.25
C ILE A 101 -20.53 13.82 7.33
N GLN A 102 -21.27 14.79 6.80
CA GLN A 102 -20.94 16.22 6.90
C GLN A 102 -20.86 16.68 8.37
N GLY A 103 -21.76 16.17 9.22
CA GLY A 103 -21.86 16.49 10.64
C GLY A 103 -20.83 15.82 11.56
N LEU A 104 -19.96 14.94 11.06
CA LEU A 104 -18.93 14.32 11.90
C LEU A 104 -17.95 15.38 12.46
N PRO A 105 -17.46 15.25 13.70
CA PRO A 105 -16.36 16.08 14.20
C PRO A 105 -15.06 15.75 13.47
N ASP A 106 -14.07 16.64 13.57
CA ASP A 106 -12.70 16.34 13.14
C ASP A 106 -12.07 15.36 14.14
N ARG A 107 -11.38 14.33 13.62
CA ARG A 107 -10.64 13.39 14.45
C ARG A 107 -9.48 14.09 15.16
N GLN A 108 -9.40 13.89 16.47
CA GLN A 108 -8.45 14.60 17.33
C GLN A 108 -7.01 14.08 17.21
N GLY A 109 -6.05 15.00 17.13
CA GLY A 109 -4.63 14.69 17.03
C GLY A 109 -4.15 14.36 15.61
N GLN A 110 -2.98 13.72 15.53
CA GLN A 110 -2.37 13.34 14.26
C GLN A 110 -3.00 12.07 13.66
N ARG A 111 -2.81 11.87 12.36
CA ARG A 111 -3.12 10.58 11.70
C ARG A 111 -2.20 9.48 12.26
N PRO A 112 -2.67 8.21 12.32
CA PRO A 112 -1.81 7.11 12.68
C PRO A 112 -0.81 6.78 11.55
N ASP A 113 0.34 6.24 11.93
CA ASP A 113 1.27 5.55 11.04
C ASP A 113 0.60 4.37 10.34
N ILE A 114 0.44 4.47 9.01
CA ILE A 114 -0.14 3.46 8.13
C ILE A 114 0.92 3.01 7.13
N ARG A 115 1.14 1.70 7.01
CA ARG A 115 2.17 1.14 6.13
C ARG A 115 1.64 0.04 5.23
N GLY A 116 2.35 -0.20 4.13
CA GLY A 116 2.06 -1.28 3.19
C GLY A 116 1.22 -0.86 1.98
N ILE A 117 0.77 -1.87 1.24
CA ILE A 117 -0.11 -1.76 0.07
C ILE A 117 -1.03 -2.98 0.09
N ALA A 118 -0.46 -4.19 0.00
CA ALA A 118 -1.15 -5.44 0.27
C ALA A 118 -0.14 -6.36 0.99
N PRO A 119 -0.33 -6.66 2.30
CA PRO A 119 -1.30 -6.04 3.20
C PRO A 119 -1.07 -4.52 3.39
N GLN A 120 -2.09 -3.81 3.87
CA GLN A 120 -1.97 -2.47 4.47
C GLN A 120 -2.34 -2.60 5.96
N ARG A 121 -1.65 -1.88 6.86
CA ARG A 121 -1.82 -2.00 8.32
C ARG A 121 -1.63 -0.68 9.04
N GLN A 122 -2.28 -0.54 10.21
CA GLN A 122 -2.06 0.52 11.17
C GLN A 122 -1.03 0.11 12.23
N PHE A 123 0.01 0.93 12.43
CA PHE A 123 1.14 0.66 13.35
C PHE A 123 1.17 1.52 14.62
N SER A 124 0.26 2.49 14.74
CA SER A 124 0.16 3.38 15.90
C SER A 124 -1.30 3.72 16.19
N GLN A 125 -1.58 4.21 17.40
CA GLN A 125 -2.96 4.47 17.87
C GLN A 125 -3.87 3.23 17.80
N CYS A 126 -3.28 2.03 17.87
CA CYS A 126 -4.03 0.78 17.84
C CYS A 126 -4.84 0.63 19.14
N PRO A 127 -6.07 0.09 19.10
CA PRO A 127 -6.94 0.09 20.27
C PRO A 127 -6.54 -0.94 21.32
N THR A 128 -7.19 -0.86 22.48
CA THR A 128 -7.10 -1.90 23.51
C THR A 128 -7.79 -3.19 23.04
N GLN A 129 -7.43 -4.33 23.62
CA GLN A 129 -8.09 -5.60 23.31
C GLN A 129 -9.60 -5.58 23.60
N GLU A 130 -10.05 -4.73 24.53
CA GLU A 130 -11.48 -4.52 24.79
C GLU A 130 -12.16 -3.80 23.62
N MET A 131 -11.58 -2.68 23.16
CA MET A 131 -12.11 -1.95 22.01
C MET A 131 -12.11 -2.81 20.74
N ASN A 132 -11.08 -3.64 20.53
CA ASN A 132 -11.07 -4.62 19.43
C ASN A 132 -12.30 -5.55 19.46
N LYS A 133 -12.73 -6.02 20.64
CA LYS A 133 -13.96 -6.82 20.79
C LYS A 133 -15.22 -6.00 20.49
N ARG A 134 -15.27 -4.72 20.88
CA ARG A 134 -16.39 -3.81 20.57
C ARG A 134 -16.52 -3.58 19.06
N VAL A 135 -15.41 -3.34 18.35
CA VAL A 135 -15.38 -3.21 16.88
C VAL A 135 -15.85 -4.50 16.19
N LEU A 136 -15.35 -5.66 16.60
CA LEU A 136 -15.78 -6.97 16.07
C LEU A 136 -17.28 -7.22 16.32
N SER A 137 -17.79 -6.86 17.50
CA SER A 137 -19.21 -6.97 17.85
C SER A 137 -20.06 -6.09 16.93
N LEU A 138 -19.67 -4.83 16.72
CA LEU A 138 -20.35 -3.89 15.82
C LEU A 138 -20.41 -4.42 14.37
N PHE A 139 -19.30 -5.00 13.89
CA PHE A 139 -19.21 -5.62 12.55
C PHE A 139 -20.14 -6.83 12.38
N THR A 140 -20.47 -7.54 13.46
CA THR A 140 -21.41 -8.66 13.46
C THR A 140 -22.85 -8.19 13.65
N SER A 141 -23.08 -7.21 14.54
CA SER A 141 -24.40 -6.61 14.79
C SER A 141 -25.02 -5.97 13.55
N VAL A 142 -24.23 -5.36 12.66
CA VAL A 142 -24.78 -4.73 11.45
C VAL A 142 -25.42 -5.74 10.51
N VAL A 143 -24.86 -6.96 10.45
CA VAL A 143 -25.40 -8.05 9.62
C VAL A 143 -26.63 -8.65 10.28
N HIS A 144 -26.60 -8.90 11.60
CA HIS A 144 -27.77 -9.40 12.34
C HIS A 144 -28.98 -8.47 12.28
N LYS A 145 -28.77 -7.15 12.25
CA LYS A 145 -29.85 -6.15 12.11
C LYS A 145 -30.32 -5.94 10.67
N ASN A 146 -29.53 -6.34 9.67
CA ASN A 146 -29.83 -6.15 8.24
C ASN A 146 -29.65 -7.44 7.41
N PRO A 147 -30.20 -8.61 7.82
CA PRO A 147 -29.82 -9.91 7.27
C PRO A 147 -30.22 -10.13 5.80
N ASN A 148 -31.21 -9.37 5.31
CA ASN A 148 -31.66 -9.43 3.91
C ASN A 148 -30.87 -8.49 2.99
N ILE A 149 -30.00 -7.64 3.54
CA ILE A 149 -29.27 -6.56 2.85
C ILE A 149 -27.76 -6.80 2.90
N LEU A 150 -27.26 -7.34 4.02
CA LEU A 150 -25.84 -7.62 4.26
C LEU A 150 -25.61 -9.10 4.60
N GLN A 151 -24.40 -9.58 4.38
CA GLN A 151 -23.91 -10.89 4.82
C GLN A 151 -22.46 -10.77 5.31
N GLN A 152 -22.05 -11.63 6.25
CA GLN A 152 -20.67 -11.68 6.76
C GLN A 152 -19.95 -12.93 6.20
N LYS A 153 -18.74 -12.76 5.67
CA LYS A 153 -17.89 -13.87 5.17
C LYS A 153 -16.41 -13.53 5.41
N VAL A 154 -15.51 -14.48 5.14
CA VAL A 154 -14.07 -14.17 5.04
C VAL A 154 -13.83 -13.27 3.82
N SER A 155 -13.00 -12.23 3.98
CA SER A 155 -12.67 -11.28 2.93
C SER A 155 -12.08 -11.94 1.68
N SER A 156 -12.55 -11.51 0.51
CA SER A 156 -11.96 -11.83 -0.79
C SER A 156 -10.63 -11.11 -1.01
N PHE A 157 -10.41 -9.94 -0.40
CA PHE A 157 -9.15 -9.21 -0.48
C PHE A 157 -8.13 -9.64 0.57
N GLU A 158 -8.51 -9.69 1.84
CA GLU A 158 -7.61 -9.92 2.99
C GLU A 158 -7.41 -11.42 3.30
N LYS A 159 -8.30 -12.30 2.83
CA LYS A 159 -8.25 -13.78 2.93
C LYS A 159 -8.25 -14.42 4.32
N HIS A 160 -8.02 -13.64 5.38
CA HIS A 160 -7.85 -14.15 6.75
C HIS A 160 -8.86 -13.57 7.76
N HIS A 161 -9.42 -12.40 7.49
CA HIS A 161 -10.30 -11.67 8.40
C HIS A 161 -11.74 -11.57 7.85
N LEU A 162 -12.69 -11.24 8.74
CA LEU A 162 -14.10 -11.07 8.41
C LEU A 162 -14.34 -9.80 7.57
N ALA A 163 -15.33 -9.90 6.69
CA ALA A 163 -15.75 -8.87 5.76
C ALA A 163 -17.27 -8.80 5.68
N LEU A 164 -17.76 -7.59 5.43
CA LEU A 164 -19.13 -7.29 5.08
C LEU A 164 -19.28 -7.37 3.56
N PHE A 165 -20.33 -8.06 3.13
CA PHE A 165 -20.73 -8.13 1.73
C PHE A 165 -22.18 -7.72 1.58
N VAL A 166 -22.51 -7.16 0.41
CA VAL A 166 -23.88 -7.02 -0.07
C VAL A 166 -24.54 -8.41 -0.13
N HIS A 167 -25.80 -8.53 0.28
CA HIS A 167 -26.52 -9.80 0.29
C HIS A 167 -26.79 -10.31 -1.14
N PRO A 168 -26.77 -11.64 -1.41
CA PRO A 168 -26.84 -12.15 -2.78
C PRO A 168 -28.11 -11.80 -3.54
N SER A 169 -29.24 -11.57 -2.86
CA SER A 169 -30.50 -11.13 -3.49
C SER A 169 -30.38 -9.75 -4.16
N ILE A 170 -29.57 -8.84 -3.61
CA ILE A 170 -29.30 -7.53 -4.20
C ILE A 170 -28.29 -7.69 -5.36
N LEU A 171 -27.21 -8.45 -5.14
CA LEU A 171 -26.19 -8.70 -6.17
C LEU A 171 -26.72 -9.40 -7.42
N ALA A 172 -27.75 -10.25 -7.28
CA ALA A 172 -28.41 -10.91 -8.42
C ALA A 172 -29.10 -9.93 -9.38
N ASN A 173 -29.45 -8.71 -8.91
CA ASN A 173 -30.06 -7.66 -9.72
C ASN A 173 -28.98 -6.72 -10.30
N SER A 174 -28.09 -7.30 -11.12
CA SER A 174 -26.84 -6.66 -11.56
C SER A 174 -27.01 -5.35 -12.34
N SER A 175 -28.19 -5.08 -12.91
CA SER A 175 -28.52 -3.83 -13.60
C SER A 175 -28.72 -2.63 -12.66
N LYS A 176 -28.77 -2.86 -11.34
CA LYS A 176 -28.98 -1.81 -10.31
C LYS A 176 -27.77 -1.54 -9.43
N VAL A 177 -26.69 -2.33 -9.53
CA VAL A 177 -25.50 -2.19 -8.66
C VAL A 177 -24.37 -1.44 -9.37
N SER A 178 -23.56 -0.70 -8.60
CA SER A 178 -22.48 0.11 -9.17
C SER A 178 -21.29 -0.73 -9.66
N GLU A 179 -20.46 -0.15 -10.52
CA GLU A 179 -19.24 -0.78 -11.05
C GLU A 179 -18.31 -1.28 -9.90
N VAL A 180 -18.27 -0.54 -8.78
CA VAL A 180 -17.47 -0.89 -7.59
C VAL A 180 -17.99 -2.19 -6.94
N VAL A 181 -19.32 -2.36 -6.82
CA VAL A 181 -19.95 -3.56 -6.28
C VAL A 181 -19.61 -4.80 -7.12
N ILE A 182 -19.59 -4.65 -8.45
CA ILE A 182 -19.20 -5.73 -9.37
C ILE A 182 -17.71 -6.04 -9.21
N ALA A 183 -16.85 -5.02 -9.21
CA ALA A 183 -15.40 -5.17 -9.08
C ALA A 183 -14.97 -5.83 -7.74
N SER A 184 -15.63 -5.46 -6.64
CA SER A 184 -15.38 -6.03 -5.31
C SER A 184 -16.12 -7.35 -5.04
N ARG A 185 -16.92 -7.84 -6.00
CA ARG A 185 -17.79 -9.03 -5.84
C ARG A 185 -18.75 -8.88 -4.65
N GLY A 186 -19.20 -7.66 -4.41
CA GLY A 186 -20.06 -7.29 -3.30
C GLY A 186 -19.35 -7.05 -1.97
N GLU A 187 -18.03 -7.19 -1.86
CA GLU A 187 -17.32 -6.83 -0.62
C GLU A 187 -17.38 -5.31 -0.42
N LEU A 188 -18.07 -4.84 0.62
CA LEU A 188 -18.10 -3.43 0.99
C LEU A 188 -16.96 -3.06 1.94
N GLY A 189 -16.39 -4.04 2.65
CA GLY A 189 -15.21 -3.83 3.47
C GLY A 189 -14.89 -4.96 4.44
N HIS A 190 -13.73 -4.86 5.09
CA HIS A 190 -13.20 -5.89 5.99
C HIS A 190 -12.36 -5.30 7.12
N ILE A 191 -12.27 -6.04 8.23
CA ILE A 191 -11.49 -5.66 9.42
C ILE A 191 -10.06 -6.20 9.34
N HIS A 192 -9.08 -5.52 9.94
CA HIS A 192 -7.70 -6.00 10.13
C HIS A 192 -7.47 -6.50 11.56
N GLY A 193 -6.35 -7.18 11.80
CA GLY A 193 -5.99 -7.66 13.15
C GLY A 193 -5.75 -6.54 14.17
N ASP A 194 -5.33 -5.36 13.70
CA ASP A 194 -5.25 -4.10 14.47
C ASP A 194 -6.60 -3.35 14.58
N THR A 195 -7.65 -3.89 13.96
CA THR A 195 -9.03 -3.35 13.89
C THR A 195 -9.20 -1.98 13.22
N SER A 196 -8.21 -1.50 12.49
CA SER A 196 -8.51 -0.63 11.34
C SER A 196 -9.31 -1.43 10.30
N LEU A 197 -10.02 -0.72 9.42
CA LEU A 197 -10.95 -1.34 8.49
C LEU A 197 -10.72 -0.80 7.08
N HIS A 198 -10.87 -1.67 6.09
CA HIS A 198 -11.19 -1.19 4.76
C HIS A 198 -12.70 -1.07 4.59
N LEU A 199 -13.17 0.07 4.05
CA LEU A 199 -14.57 0.30 3.67
C LEU A 199 -14.64 1.08 2.34
N TYR A 200 -15.65 0.78 1.53
CA TYR A 200 -16.08 1.65 0.43
C TYR A 200 -17.09 2.68 0.93
N LEU A 201 -16.91 3.95 0.59
CA LEU A 201 -17.89 5.02 0.79
C LEU A 201 -18.29 5.64 -0.55
N SER A 202 -19.35 6.45 -0.58
CA SER A 202 -19.59 7.31 -1.74
C SER A 202 -18.41 8.27 -1.94
N PRO A 203 -18.08 8.71 -3.16
CA PRO A 203 -16.98 9.67 -3.38
C PRO A 203 -17.12 10.94 -2.54
N GLN A 204 -18.34 11.44 -2.39
CA GLN A 204 -18.70 12.60 -1.58
C GLN A 204 -18.43 12.37 -0.08
N ASP A 205 -18.88 11.22 0.46
CA ASP A 205 -18.62 10.89 1.87
C ASP A 205 -17.14 10.63 2.11
N ALA A 206 -16.46 9.95 1.17
CA ALA A 206 -15.03 9.65 1.23
C ALA A 206 -14.18 10.93 1.35
N LYS A 207 -14.52 11.98 0.59
CA LYS A 207 -13.90 13.31 0.69
C LYS A 207 -13.92 13.84 2.13
N VAL A 208 -15.11 13.95 2.70
CA VAL A 208 -15.30 14.50 4.06
C VAL A 208 -14.64 13.62 5.13
N VAL A 209 -14.74 12.29 5.03
CA VAL A 209 -14.13 11.36 5.99
C VAL A 209 -12.59 11.42 5.96
N ILE A 210 -11.98 11.62 4.78
CA ILE A 210 -10.55 11.86 4.67
C ILE A 210 -10.19 13.23 5.24
N GLU A 211 -10.87 14.31 4.85
CA GLU A 211 -10.59 15.69 5.29
C GLU A 211 -10.69 15.84 6.82
N LYS A 212 -11.72 15.23 7.42
CA LYS A 212 -11.92 15.14 8.89
C LYS A 212 -10.97 14.19 9.61
N ARG A 213 -9.97 13.63 8.91
CA ARG A 213 -8.90 12.75 9.43
C ARG A 213 -9.38 11.41 10.01
N TRP A 214 -10.52 10.89 9.57
CA TRP A 214 -11.02 9.55 9.96
C TRP A 214 -10.46 8.42 9.09
N ALA A 215 -9.98 8.74 7.88
CA ALA A 215 -9.47 7.78 6.94
C ALA A 215 -8.37 8.33 6.02
N GLN A 216 -7.75 7.43 5.28
CA GLN A 216 -6.98 7.72 4.06
C GLN A 216 -7.31 6.69 2.97
N ARG A 217 -7.03 7.01 1.71
CA ARG A 217 -7.24 6.09 0.58
C ARG A 217 -6.31 4.89 0.66
N HIS A 218 -6.82 3.71 0.31
CA HIS A 218 -5.98 2.57 -0.04
C HIS A 218 -5.18 2.92 -1.30
N ARG A 219 -3.91 2.53 -1.39
CA ARG A 219 -3.01 3.02 -2.46
C ARG A 219 -3.35 2.52 -3.87
N LEU A 220 -4.17 1.46 -4.00
CA LEU A 220 -4.77 1.04 -5.29
C LEU A 220 -6.09 1.75 -5.64
N ALA A 221 -6.70 2.51 -4.72
CA ALA A 221 -7.97 3.20 -4.93
C ALA A 221 -7.79 4.47 -5.77
N ARG A 222 -7.66 4.29 -7.09
CA ARG A 222 -7.43 5.37 -8.06
C ARG A 222 -8.71 5.69 -8.83
N THR A 223 -9.05 6.98 -8.87
CA THR A 223 -10.14 7.55 -9.68
C THR A 223 -9.82 7.50 -11.18
N GLN A 224 -8.56 7.77 -11.54
CA GLN A 224 -8.10 7.85 -12.92
C GLN A 224 -7.23 6.65 -13.33
N PRO A 225 -7.29 6.22 -14.61
CA PRO A 225 -6.33 5.31 -15.23
C PRO A 225 -4.86 5.70 -14.98
N TRP A 226 -3.94 4.75 -15.17
CA TRP A 226 -2.51 5.11 -15.29
C TRP A 226 -2.26 5.79 -16.65
N TRP A 227 -1.23 6.62 -16.76
CA TRP A 227 -1.03 7.54 -17.91
C TRP A 227 -0.83 6.87 -19.27
N LEU A 228 -0.64 5.54 -19.32
CA LEU A 228 -0.64 4.73 -20.55
C LEU A 228 -1.99 4.02 -20.83
N GLY A 229 -3.11 4.51 -20.29
CA GLY A 229 -4.44 3.93 -20.53
C GLY A 229 -4.73 2.64 -19.75
N GLY A 230 -4.27 2.57 -18.50
CA GLY A 230 -4.44 1.38 -17.65
C GLY A 230 -5.89 1.08 -17.24
N LYS A 231 -6.18 -0.16 -16.84
CA LYS A 231 -7.51 -0.56 -16.33
C LYS A 231 -7.89 0.22 -15.07
N LYS A 232 -9.14 0.69 -15.02
CA LYS A 232 -9.81 1.08 -13.77
C LYS A 232 -9.93 -0.16 -12.86
N PHE A 233 -9.95 0.05 -11.55
CA PHE A 233 -10.11 -1.01 -10.53
C PHE A 233 -9.11 -2.17 -10.61
N ILE A 234 -7.82 -1.82 -10.59
CA ILE A 234 -6.72 -2.80 -10.47
C ILE A 234 -6.96 -3.69 -9.24
N CYS A 235 -6.79 -5.02 -9.42
CA CYS A 235 -7.08 -6.04 -8.41
C CYS A 235 -8.53 -6.07 -7.87
N GLY A 236 -9.49 -5.42 -8.53
CA GLY A 236 -10.88 -5.30 -8.06
C GLY A 236 -11.09 -4.22 -7.00
N ILE A 237 -10.09 -3.34 -6.80
CA ILE A 237 -10.15 -2.26 -5.81
C ILE A 237 -10.78 -1.01 -6.43
N GLY A 238 -11.96 -0.64 -5.94
CA GLY A 238 -12.69 0.58 -6.34
C GLY A 238 -11.96 1.87 -5.99
N ASP A 239 -12.40 2.97 -6.58
CA ASP A 239 -11.85 4.33 -6.43
C ASP A 239 -12.05 4.95 -5.04
N THR A 240 -13.00 4.44 -4.26
CA THR A 240 -13.29 4.88 -2.88
C THR A 240 -12.96 3.86 -1.80
N PHE A 241 -12.05 2.91 -2.06
CA PHE A 241 -11.58 1.98 -1.02
C PHE A 241 -10.70 2.72 -0.02
N LEU A 242 -11.22 2.98 1.19
CA LEU A 242 -10.50 3.71 2.24
C LEU A 242 -9.95 2.75 3.28
N LEU A 243 -8.85 3.12 3.94
CA LEU A 243 -8.51 2.61 5.26
C LEU A 243 -9.09 3.58 6.31
N ILE A 244 -10.11 3.12 7.03
CA ILE A 244 -10.67 3.79 8.21
C ILE A 244 -9.79 3.46 9.41
N TYR A 245 -9.41 4.48 10.17
CA TYR A 245 -8.53 4.29 11.33
C TYR A 245 -9.25 3.56 12.47
N ALA A 246 -8.51 2.73 13.19
CA ALA A 246 -9.05 2.00 14.34
C ALA A 246 -9.51 2.98 15.46
N PRO A 247 -10.70 2.77 16.07
CA PRO A 247 -11.23 3.68 17.08
C PRO A 247 -10.47 3.56 18.40
N ARG A 248 -10.10 4.70 18.99
CA ARG A 248 -9.34 4.78 20.26
C ARG A 248 -10.24 4.70 21.50
N ASP A 249 -11.49 5.15 21.37
CA ASP A 249 -12.46 5.33 22.44
C ASP A 249 -13.90 5.16 21.92
N GLU A 250 -14.89 5.24 22.81
CA GLU A 250 -16.31 5.08 22.48
C GLU A 250 -16.83 6.15 21.50
N THR A 251 -16.28 7.37 21.54
CA THR A 251 -16.68 8.42 20.59
C THR A 251 -16.23 8.04 19.18
N GLU A 252 -15.00 7.54 19.03
CA GLU A 252 -14.52 7.03 17.74
C GLU A 252 -15.29 5.78 17.27
N LEU A 253 -15.75 4.93 18.19
CA LEU A 253 -16.59 3.76 17.89
C LEU A 253 -17.97 4.17 17.36
N ASP A 254 -18.56 5.24 17.91
CA ASP A 254 -19.82 5.82 17.42
C ASP A 254 -19.68 6.45 16.02
N ILE A 255 -18.52 7.05 15.73
CA ILE A 255 -18.18 7.49 14.37
C ILE A 255 -18.08 6.28 13.43
N LEU A 256 -17.36 5.22 13.83
CA LEU A 256 -17.23 4.00 13.04
C LEU A 256 -18.59 3.35 12.75
N ARG A 257 -19.54 3.36 13.70
CA ARG A 257 -20.94 2.95 13.46
C ARG A 257 -21.55 3.68 12.26
N THR A 258 -21.37 5.00 12.21
CA THR A 258 -21.89 5.85 11.14
C THR A 258 -21.20 5.57 9.81
N LEU A 259 -19.88 5.36 9.80
CA LEU A 259 -19.11 5.03 8.59
C LEU A 259 -19.50 3.66 8.01
N ILE A 260 -19.73 2.65 8.84
CA ILE A 260 -20.21 1.33 8.40
C ILE A 260 -21.62 1.41 7.81
N ARG A 261 -22.51 2.22 8.40
CA ARG A 261 -23.85 2.47 7.84
C ARG A 261 -23.76 3.16 6.48
N ALA A 262 -22.94 4.19 6.34
CA ALA A 262 -22.74 4.89 5.06
C ALA A 262 -22.12 3.98 3.98
N SER A 263 -21.21 3.08 4.37
CA SER A 263 -20.64 2.07 3.48
C SER A 263 -21.68 1.06 3.00
N ALA A 264 -22.52 0.55 3.91
CA ALA A 264 -23.63 -0.33 3.58
C ALA A 264 -24.64 0.37 2.63
N ARG A 265 -25.02 1.62 2.91
CA ARG A 265 -25.89 2.43 2.03
C ARG A 265 -25.30 2.52 0.62
N PHE A 266 -24.05 2.99 0.49
CA PHE A 266 -23.41 3.18 -0.81
C PHE A 266 -23.31 1.90 -1.63
N MET A 267 -22.95 0.77 -1.01
CA MET A 267 -22.72 -0.49 -1.72
C MET A 267 -24.00 -1.30 -1.98
N THR A 268 -25.09 -1.03 -1.27
CA THR A 268 -26.38 -1.74 -1.44
C THR A 268 -27.43 -0.92 -2.20
N GLY A 269 -27.30 0.41 -2.22
CA GLY A 269 -28.33 1.33 -2.72
C GLY A 269 -29.56 1.45 -1.82
N VAL A 270 -29.48 0.97 -0.57
CA VAL A 270 -30.58 1.03 0.41
C VAL A 270 -30.29 2.12 1.43
N GLU A 271 -31.21 3.08 1.58
CA GLU A 271 -31.06 4.19 2.54
C GLU A 271 -31.29 3.73 4.00
N ASP A 272 -32.34 2.93 4.24
CA ASP A 272 -32.81 2.54 5.58
C ASP A 272 -31.98 1.40 6.21
N ILE A 273 -30.64 1.55 6.26
CA ILE A 273 -29.76 0.62 6.97
C ILE A 273 -29.89 0.80 8.48
N VAL A 274 -30.34 -0.23 9.19
CA VAL A 274 -30.46 -0.26 10.65
C VAL A 274 -29.06 -0.22 11.27
N SER A 275 -28.83 0.74 12.17
CA SER A 275 -27.51 0.98 12.76
C SER A 275 -27.07 -0.14 13.74
N PRO A 276 -25.80 -0.60 13.71
CA PRO A 276 -25.31 -1.69 14.57
C PRO A 276 -25.27 -1.39 16.07
#